data_AF-A0A349DKA4-F1
#
_entry.id   AF-A0A349DKA4-F1
#
_cell.length_a   1.000
_cell.length_b   1.000
_cell.length_c   1.000
_cell.angle_alpha   90.00
_cell.angle_beta   90.00
_cell.angle_gamma   90.00
#
_symmetry.space_group_name_H-M   'P 1'
#
loop_
_entity.id
_entity.type
_entity.pdbx_description
1 polymer ?
#
loop_
_entity_poly.entity_id
_entity_poly.type
_entity_poly.pdbx_seq_one_letter_code
_entity_poly.pdbx_strand_id
1 'polypeptide(L)'
;MKTTFAYLIICLSLFTFSDQLIAQESGKYYAFSTDSKRIRKVKVEYDQKDKSLDLSTGRSSLELYIDHTVTYKAYKGTMFYREGSNAKRAFLLEDGSFLLTEKNYSKASGDCKVTYNKAKDKTIIYLAKDKAKASAMNKEKAIKLFEQYFSKVCEAYKAYEEARLSGTKLPAEGMKNKKLLPEATKAAQNYMKRKRWRETLVGSYFYSKEWDTIRNRNSGRILGRRLRLIGLLSYKGRCSFGHFFIRQDYDGAKYGVTYCEANSRTTRVSCKKVAAKKP
;
A
#
# COMPACT_ATOMS: atom_id res chain seq x y z
N MET A 1 -36.11 26.51 -27.37
CA MET A 1 -35.14 25.91 -26.43
C MET A 1 -34.21 24.91 -27.13
N LYS A 2 -33.27 25.37 -27.98
CA LYS A 2 -32.31 24.46 -28.66
C LYS A 2 -30.86 24.96 -28.69
N THR A 3 -30.59 26.14 -28.15
CA THR A 3 -29.25 26.78 -28.20
C THR A 3 -28.46 26.68 -26.89
N THR A 4 -29.07 26.25 -25.78
CA THR A 4 -28.42 26.15 -24.47
C THR A 4 -27.66 24.84 -24.23
N PHE A 5 -27.91 23.79 -25.02
CA PHE A 5 -27.25 22.49 -24.84
C PHE A 5 -25.88 22.36 -25.57
N ALA A 6 -25.61 23.20 -26.58
CA ALA A 6 -24.36 23.15 -27.32
C ALA A 6 -23.17 23.72 -26.51
N TYR A 7 -23.40 24.70 -25.64
CA TYR A 7 -22.35 25.30 -24.82
C TYR A 7 -21.89 24.39 -23.67
N LEU A 8 -22.76 23.50 -23.17
CA LEU A 8 -22.40 22.61 -22.07
C LEU A 8 -21.45 21.49 -22.52
N ILE A 9 -21.55 21.04 -23.78
CA ILE A 9 -20.70 19.98 -24.33
C ILE A 9 -19.30 20.53 -24.70
N ILE A 10 -19.21 21.78 -25.18
CA ILE A 10 -17.92 22.43 -25.47
C ILE A 10 -17.14 22.72 -24.19
N CYS A 11 -17.82 23.08 -23.09
CA CYS A 11 -17.16 23.23 -21.79
C CYS A 11 -16.71 21.89 -21.17
N LEU A 12 -17.46 20.79 -21.33
CA LEU A 12 -17.03 19.48 -20.80
C LEU A 12 -15.85 18.87 -21.59
N SER A 13 -15.74 19.11 -22.90
CA SER A 13 -14.58 18.66 -23.68
C SER A 13 -13.30 19.44 -23.38
N LEU A 14 -13.40 20.68 -22.88
CA LEU A 14 -12.22 21.46 -22.49
C LEU A 14 -11.62 21.03 -21.15
N PHE A 15 -12.39 20.33 -20.29
CA PHE A 15 -11.89 19.80 -19.03
C PHE A 15 -11.29 18.38 -19.13
N THR A 16 -11.53 17.65 -20.23
CA THR A 16 -10.90 16.33 -20.44
C THR A 16 -9.54 16.40 -21.15
N PHE A 17 -9.15 17.58 -21.66
CA PHE A 17 -7.82 17.81 -22.24
C PHE A 17 -6.89 18.65 -21.34
N SER A 18 -7.36 19.22 -20.23
CA SER A 18 -6.50 19.98 -19.31
C SER A 18 -5.45 19.11 -18.61
N ASP A 19 -5.73 17.82 -18.42
CA ASP A 19 -4.79 16.90 -17.77
C ASP A 19 -3.62 16.50 -18.70
N GLN A 20 -3.72 16.74 -20.01
CA GLN A 20 -2.60 16.59 -20.95
C GLN A 20 -1.75 17.87 -21.08
N LEU A 21 -2.22 19.00 -20.53
CA LEU A 21 -1.71 20.33 -20.86
C LEU A 21 -0.64 20.88 -19.91
N ILE A 22 -0.26 20.12 -18.88
CA ILE A 22 1.06 20.27 -18.27
C ILE A 22 1.97 19.23 -18.89
N ALA A 23 2.22 19.39 -20.18
CA ALA A 23 3.29 18.66 -20.85
C ALA A 23 4.56 18.84 -20.01
N GLN A 24 5.35 17.78 -19.87
CA GLN A 24 6.67 17.83 -19.25
C GLN A 24 7.57 18.63 -20.19
N GLU A 25 7.49 19.96 -20.08
CA GLU A 25 8.05 20.87 -21.07
C GLU A 25 9.52 21.13 -20.80
N SER A 26 10.36 20.76 -21.77
CA SER A 26 11.76 21.19 -21.82
C SER A 26 11.88 22.72 -21.74
N GLY A 27 13.02 23.20 -21.23
CA GLY A 27 13.35 24.61 -21.23
C GLY A 27 14.19 25.04 -20.04
N LYS A 28 14.16 26.34 -19.78
CA LYS A 28 14.92 26.96 -18.71
C LYS A 28 14.09 27.09 -17.45
N TYR A 29 14.61 26.53 -16.36
CA TYR A 29 14.04 26.57 -15.04
C TYR A 29 14.95 27.34 -14.07
N TYR A 30 14.36 27.76 -12.97
CA TYR A 30 15.03 28.42 -11.86
C TYR A 30 14.93 27.54 -10.62
N ALA A 31 16.07 27.25 -10.01
CA ALA A 31 16.19 26.37 -8.87
C ALA A 31 16.35 27.14 -7.57
N PHE A 32 15.43 26.88 -6.65
CA PHE A 32 15.64 27.09 -5.22
C PHE A 32 16.22 25.82 -4.59
N SER A 33 17.12 25.97 -3.60
CA SER A 33 17.69 24.86 -2.84
C SER A 33 17.70 25.20 -1.36
N THR A 34 17.34 24.24 -0.51
CA THR A 34 17.37 24.45 0.95
C THR A 34 18.75 24.70 1.53
N ASP A 35 19.81 24.35 0.79
CA ASP A 35 21.20 24.54 1.19
C ASP A 35 21.89 25.69 0.42
N SER A 36 21.16 26.43 -0.43
CA SER A 36 21.69 27.59 -1.14
C SER A 36 20.72 28.77 -1.17
N LYS A 37 21.19 29.95 -0.79
CA LYS A 37 20.42 31.20 -0.91
C LYS A 37 20.34 31.73 -2.35
N ARG A 38 21.12 31.18 -3.29
CA ARG A 38 21.19 31.66 -4.67
C ARG A 38 20.24 30.87 -5.56
N ILE A 39 19.44 31.59 -6.35
CA ILE A 39 18.66 30.97 -7.43
C ILE A 39 19.58 30.62 -8.58
N ARG A 40 19.55 29.34 -8.99
CA ARG A 40 20.36 28.84 -10.12
C ARG A 40 19.50 28.64 -11.35
N LYS A 41 20.08 28.80 -12.54
CA LYS A 41 19.45 28.41 -13.80
C LYS A 41 19.72 26.93 -14.03
N VAL A 42 18.69 26.18 -14.37
CA VAL A 42 18.75 24.76 -14.71
C VAL A 42 18.12 24.60 -16.09
N LYS A 43 18.80 23.94 -17.01
CA LYS A 43 18.19 23.52 -18.26
C LYS A 43 17.56 22.15 -18.00
N VAL A 44 16.28 22.03 -18.34
CA VAL A 44 15.48 20.81 -18.20
C VAL A 44 15.17 20.32 -19.59
N GLU A 45 15.50 19.07 -19.89
CA GLU A 45 15.18 18.41 -21.15
C GLU A 45 14.35 17.17 -20.84
N TYR A 46 13.16 17.09 -21.43
CA TYR A 46 12.30 15.93 -21.31
C TYR A 46 12.37 15.10 -22.58
N ASP A 47 12.79 13.85 -22.44
CA ASP A 47 12.75 12.87 -23.52
C ASP A 47 11.41 12.13 -23.49
N GLN A 48 10.58 12.36 -24.50
CA GLN A 48 9.28 11.71 -24.61
C GLN A 48 9.37 10.21 -24.92
N LYS A 49 10.43 9.78 -25.61
CA LYS A 49 10.64 8.39 -26.04
C LYS A 49 11.10 7.55 -24.85
N ASP A 50 12.13 8.03 -24.16
CA ASP A 50 12.74 7.31 -23.05
C ASP A 50 12.08 7.64 -21.70
N LYS A 51 11.10 8.56 -21.70
CA LYS A 51 10.37 9.02 -20.52
C LYS A 51 11.33 9.47 -19.41
N SER A 52 12.38 10.17 -19.82
CA SER A 52 13.43 10.66 -18.93
C SER A 52 13.44 12.18 -18.85
N LEU A 53 14.04 12.68 -17.77
CA LEU A 53 14.18 14.08 -17.43
C LEU A 53 15.65 14.36 -17.15
N ASP A 54 16.27 15.12 -18.04
CA ASP A 54 17.64 15.58 -17.92
C ASP A 54 17.70 16.98 -17.32
N LEU A 55 18.48 17.11 -16.25
CA LEU A 55 18.65 18.36 -15.50
C LEU A 55 20.10 18.78 -15.55
N SER A 56 20.40 19.88 -16.24
CA SER A 56 21.78 20.36 -16.41
C SER A 56 22.02 21.74 -15.82
N THR A 57 23.16 21.88 -15.13
CA THR A 57 23.68 23.13 -14.56
C THR A 57 25.18 23.25 -14.83
N GLY A 58 25.56 24.07 -15.81
CA GLY A 58 26.97 24.20 -16.20
C GLY A 58 27.55 22.87 -16.66
N ARG A 59 28.56 22.34 -15.95
CA ARG A 59 29.24 21.07 -16.27
C ARG A 59 28.59 19.84 -15.61
N SER A 60 27.49 20.00 -14.89
CA SER A 60 26.82 18.89 -14.20
C SER A 60 25.48 18.59 -14.85
N SER A 61 25.19 17.30 -15.07
CA SER A 61 23.88 16.81 -15.48
C SER A 61 23.36 15.75 -14.50
N LEU A 62 22.04 15.59 -14.44
CA LEU A 62 21.34 14.55 -13.71
C LEU A 62 20.17 14.07 -14.55
N GLU A 63 20.23 12.82 -14.97
CA GLU A 63 19.15 12.14 -15.65
C GLU A 63 18.24 11.42 -14.62
N LEU A 64 16.93 11.50 -14.84
CA LEU A 64 15.91 10.84 -14.04
C LEU A 64 14.91 10.14 -14.96
N TYR A 65 14.36 9.00 -14.56
CA TYR A 65 13.39 8.22 -15.32
C TYR A 65 12.04 8.20 -14.62
N ILE A 66 10.93 8.08 -15.35
CA ILE A 66 9.62 7.89 -14.73
C ILE A 66 9.59 6.58 -13.92
N ASP A 67 9.11 6.65 -12.67
CA ASP A 67 8.99 5.47 -11.80
C ASP A 67 7.70 4.70 -12.08
N HIS A 68 7.86 3.47 -12.61
CA HIS A 68 6.75 2.57 -12.92
C HIS A 68 6.56 1.43 -11.92
N THR A 69 7.23 1.45 -10.76
CA THR A 69 7.03 0.39 -9.77
C THR A 69 5.62 0.43 -9.18
N VAL A 70 5.15 -0.71 -8.67
CA VAL A 70 3.77 -0.90 -8.17
C VAL A 70 3.39 0.16 -7.12
N THR A 71 4.34 0.54 -6.27
CA THR A 71 4.15 1.56 -5.23
C THR A 71 3.77 2.92 -5.81
N TYR A 72 4.35 3.30 -6.96
CA TYR A 72 4.09 4.61 -7.58
C TYR A 72 3.09 4.53 -8.72
N LYS A 73 2.81 3.37 -9.31
CA LYS A 73 1.61 3.17 -10.13
C LYS A 73 0.34 3.50 -9.34
N ALA A 74 0.35 3.28 -8.02
CA ALA A 74 -0.72 3.69 -7.14
C ALA A 74 -0.82 5.22 -7.01
N TYR A 75 0.33 5.90 -7.02
CA TYR A 75 0.43 7.36 -6.98
C TYR A 75 0.11 7.89 -8.38
N LYS A 76 -1.12 8.37 -8.59
CA LYS A 76 -1.62 8.85 -9.88
C LYS A 76 -0.92 10.12 -10.44
N GLY A 77 0.14 10.61 -9.78
CA GLY A 77 0.95 11.73 -10.24
C GLY A 77 2.21 11.26 -10.97
N THR A 78 2.92 12.18 -11.64
CA THR A 78 4.21 11.83 -12.27
C THR A 78 5.34 11.98 -11.26
N MET A 79 6.10 10.92 -11.06
CA MET A 79 7.32 10.90 -10.27
C MET A 79 8.47 10.34 -11.09
N PHE A 80 9.65 10.94 -10.94
CA PHE A 80 10.89 10.49 -11.55
C PHE A 80 11.88 10.03 -10.48
N TYR A 81 12.79 9.13 -10.86
CA TYR A 81 13.85 8.61 -10.00
C TYR A 81 15.16 8.52 -10.75
N ARG A 82 16.29 8.51 -10.03
CA ARG A 82 17.59 8.23 -10.65
C ARG A 82 17.82 6.71 -10.65
N GLU A 83 18.14 6.14 -11.81
CA GLU A 83 18.52 4.74 -11.89
C GLU A 83 19.73 4.41 -10.98
N GLY A 84 19.72 3.22 -10.38
CA GLY A 84 20.72 2.80 -9.40
C GLY A 84 20.66 3.57 -8.06
N SER A 85 19.68 4.48 -7.87
CA SER A 85 19.52 5.24 -6.63
C SER A 85 18.09 5.26 -6.13
N ASN A 86 17.81 4.54 -5.04
CA ASN A 86 16.48 4.49 -4.43
C ASN A 86 16.07 5.81 -3.73
N ALA A 87 16.98 6.77 -3.63
CA ALA A 87 16.85 7.96 -2.79
C ALA A 87 16.68 9.28 -3.56
N LYS A 88 17.14 9.35 -4.82
CA LYS A 88 16.99 10.56 -5.65
C LYS A 88 15.68 10.53 -6.41
N ARG A 89 14.84 11.54 -6.19
CA ARG A 89 13.48 11.59 -6.75
C ARG A 89 13.10 13.00 -7.15
N ALA A 90 12.20 13.09 -8.13
CA ALA A 90 11.52 14.32 -8.51
C ALA A 90 10.02 14.07 -8.61
N PHE A 91 9.20 14.99 -8.10
CA PHE A 91 7.76 15.02 -8.32
C PHE A 91 7.46 16.12 -9.32
N LEU A 92 6.67 15.81 -10.34
CA LEU A 92 5.97 16.84 -11.11
C LEU A 92 4.78 17.31 -10.29
N LEU A 93 4.74 18.60 -9.97
CA LEU A 93 3.64 19.19 -9.22
C LEU A 93 2.52 19.58 -10.17
N GLU A 94 1.32 19.77 -9.61
CA GLU A 94 0.09 20.14 -10.34
C GLU A 94 0.21 21.48 -11.10
N ASP A 95 1.25 22.27 -10.84
CA ASP A 95 1.50 23.57 -11.48
C ASP A 95 2.66 23.54 -12.48
N GLY A 96 3.16 22.34 -12.84
CA GLY A 96 4.27 22.13 -13.77
C GLY A 96 5.67 22.40 -13.21
N SER A 97 5.77 22.74 -11.92
CA SER A 97 7.05 22.80 -11.23
C SER A 97 7.53 21.41 -10.79
N PHE A 98 8.82 21.30 -10.45
CA PHE A 98 9.38 20.05 -9.92
C PHE A 98 9.84 20.23 -8.48
N LEU A 99 9.58 19.20 -7.67
CA LEU A 99 10.16 19.05 -6.33
C LEU A 99 11.13 17.88 -6.33
N LEU A 100 12.41 18.14 -6.10
CA LEU A 100 13.47 17.16 -6.13
C LEU A 100 14.12 16.99 -4.77
N THR A 101 14.61 15.78 -4.53
CA THR A 101 15.33 15.44 -3.31
C THR A 101 16.61 14.71 -3.66
N GLU A 102 17.74 15.14 -3.09
CA GLU A 102 19.02 14.45 -3.28
C GLU A 102 19.06 13.10 -2.58
N LYS A 103 18.37 12.98 -1.45
CA LYS A 103 18.10 11.73 -0.76
C LYS A 103 16.67 11.76 -0.23
N ASN A 104 16.06 10.60 -0.07
CA ASN A 104 14.83 10.47 0.69
C ASN A 104 14.90 9.16 1.46
N TYR A 105 15.07 9.28 2.77
CA TYR A 105 15.12 8.13 3.67
C TYR A 105 14.16 8.28 4.86
N SER A 106 13.49 9.43 4.99
CA SER A 106 12.38 9.57 5.92
C SER A 106 11.23 8.65 5.52
N LYS A 107 10.80 7.85 6.50
CA LYS A 107 9.71 6.89 6.33
C LYS A 107 8.42 7.53 6.83
N ALA A 108 7.34 7.28 6.11
CA ALA A 108 6.02 7.65 6.57
C ALA A 108 5.67 6.88 7.87
N SER A 109 5.03 7.55 8.81
CA SER A 109 4.43 6.92 9.99
C SER A 109 3.19 6.10 9.62
N GLY A 110 2.62 5.41 10.61
CA GLY A 110 1.45 4.53 10.42
C GLY A 110 0.21 5.22 9.85
N ASP A 111 0.11 6.54 10.00
CA ASP A 111 -0.91 7.45 9.47
C ASP A 111 -0.52 8.10 8.13
N CYS A 112 0.56 7.63 7.49
CA CYS A 112 1.15 8.19 6.27
C CYS A 112 1.77 9.58 6.38
N LYS A 113 1.90 10.15 7.58
CA LYS A 113 2.62 11.41 7.75
C LYS A 113 4.12 11.22 7.54
N VAL A 114 4.72 12.10 6.76
CA VAL A 114 6.18 12.18 6.59
C VAL A 114 6.67 13.44 7.27
N THR A 115 7.75 13.31 8.06
CA THR A 115 8.46 14.44 8.65
C THR A 115 9.83 14.54 8.01
N TYR A 116 10.17 15.72 7.49
CA TYR A 116 11.48 15.96 6.89
C TYR A 116 12.60 15.88 7.93
N ASN A 117 13.70 15.21 7.57
CA ASN A 117 14.89 15.13 8.40
C ASN A 117 16.13 15.45 7.56
N LYS A 118 16.74 16.62 7.80
CA LYS A 118 17.92 17.08 7.04
C LYS A 118 19.08 16.08 7.03
N ALA A 119 19.30 15.35 8.12
CA ALA A 119 20.40 14.37 8.17
C ALA A 119 20.17 13.21 7.19
N LYS A 120 18.90 12.82 6.98
CA LYS A 120 18.46 11.69 6.15
C LYS A 120 18.16 12.10 4.70
N ASP A 121 17.37 13.16 4.52
CA ASP A 121 16.78 13.56 3.24
C ASP A 121 17.64 14.59 2.49
N LYS A 122 18.63 15.19 3.15
CA LYS A 122 19.56 16.16 2.53
C LYS A 122 18.80 17.29 1.84
N THR A 123 19.29 17.76 0.71
CA THR A 123 18.80 18.95 0.03
C THR A 123 17.45 18.71 -0.64
N ILE A 124 16.51 19.64 -0.44
CA ILE A 124 15.31 19.77 -1.26
C ILE A 124 15.58 20.85 -2.31
N ILE A 125 15.26 20.55 -3.56
CA ILE A 125 15.38 21.46 -4.70
C ILE A 125 13.99 21.67 -5.29
N TYR A 126 13.63 22.92 -5.54
CA TYR A 126 12.39 23.29 -6.21
C TYR A 126 12.72 23.97 -7.53
N LEU A 127 12.18 23.46 -8.64
CA LEU A 127 12.39 24.00 -9.99
C LEU A 127 11.09 24.58 -10.52
N ALA A 128 11.10 25.84 -10.96
CA ALA A 128 9.99 26.46 -11.67
C ALA A 128 10.48 27.21 -12.91
N LYS A 129 9.67 27.27 -13.97
CA LYS A 129 9.94 28.11 -15.14
C LYS A 129 9.91 29.61 -14.79
N ASP A 130 9.03 29.99 -13.88
CA ASP A 130 8.97 31.35 -13.35
C ASP A 130 10.04 31.57 -12.26
N LYS A 131 10.92 32.54 -12.49
CA LYS A 131 11.97 32.96 -11.54
C LYS A 131 11.37 33.53 -10.27
N ALA A 132 10.30 34.32 -10.36
CA ALA A 132 9.68 34.95 -9.19
C ALA A 132 9.13 33.87 -8.25
N LYS A 133 8.43 32.88 -8.81
CA LYS A 133 7.97 31.69 -8.07
C LYS A 133 9.10 30.94 -7.38
N ALA A 134 10.19 30.62 -8.08
CA ALA A 134 11.36 29.97 -7.47
C ALA A 134 12.01 30.84 -6.38
N SER A 135 12.07 32.16 -6.58
CA SER A 135 12.65 33.11 -5.63
C SER A 135 11.80 33.33 -4.38
N ALA A 136 10.47 33.18 -4.51
CA ALA A 136 9.52 33.26 -3.39
C ALA A 136 9.54 32.00 -2.51
N MET A 137 10.30 30.97 -2.90
CA MET A 137 10.49 29.80 -2.07
C MET A 137 11.44 30.06 -0.92
N ASN A 138 11.16 29.35 0.17
CA ASN A 138 12.01 29.32 1.34
C ASN A 138 12.06 27.90 1.88
N LYS A 139 12.94 27.68 2.86
CA LYS A 139 13.17 26.36 3.46
C LYS A 139 11.89 25.75 4.03
N GLU A 140 11.07 26.54 4.73
CA GLU A 140 9.85 26.07 5.36
C GLU A 140 8.83 25.59 4.31
N LYS A 141 8.57 26.38 3.27
CA LYS A 141 7.66 26.00 2.19
C LYS A 141 8.14 24.77 1.42
N ALA A 142 9.45 24.67 1.16
CA ALA A 142 10.03 23.50 0.50
C ALA A 142 9.88 22.22 1.35
N ILE A 143 10.07 22.32 2.67
CA ILE A 143 9.83 21.23 3.61
C ILE A 143 8.35 20.82 3.62
N LYS A 144 7.42 21.79 3.65
CA LYS A 144 5.98 21.49 3.59
C LYS A 144 5.60 20.74 2.32
N LEU A 145 6.14 21.16 1.17
CA LEU A 145 5.93 20.45 -0.11
C LEU A 145 6.50 19.03 -0.08
N PHE A 146 7.70 18.84 0.48
CA PHE A 146 8.28 17.52 0.69
C PHE A 146 7.37 16.63 1.52
N GLU A 147 6.96 17.08 2.69
CA GLU A 147 6.12 16.29 3.61
C GLU A 147 4.78 15.95 2.96
N GLN A 148 4.17 16.91 2.26
CA GLN A 148 2.90 16.71 1.54
C GLN A 148 3.03 15.64 0.45
N TYR A 149 3.98 15.79 -0.49
CA TYR A 149 4.06 14.91 -1.65
C TYR A 149 4.52 13.50 -1.28
N PHE A 150 5.45 13.36 -0.33
CA PHE A 150 5.84 12.04 0.16
C PHE A 150 4.74 11.37 0.99
N SER A 151 3.89 12.14 1.69
CA SER A 151 2.69 11.58 2.35
C SER A 151 1.68 11.06 1.33
N LYS A 152 1.42 11.80 0.23
CA LYS A 152 0.54 11.36 -0.88
C LYS A 152 0.96 10.02 -1.46
N VAL A 153 2.26 9.75 -1.60
CA VAL A 153 2.78 8.45 -2.06
C VAL A 153 2.38 7.31 -1.10
N CYS A 154 2.53 7.52 0.20
CA CYS A 154 2.13 6.52 1.19
C CYS A 154 0.62 6.24 1.16
N GLU A 155 -0.20 7.31 1.06
CA GLU A 155 -1.65 7.20 0.96
C GLU A 155 -2.07 6.42 -0.28
N ALA A 156 -1.47 6.75 -1.42
CA ALA A 156 -1.69 6.05 -2.67
C ALA A 156 -1.36 4.55 -2.55
N TYR A 157 -0.20 4.21 -1.97
CA TYR A 157 0.17 2.82 -1.75
C TYR A 157 -0.80 2.08 -0.83
N LYS A 158 -1.26 2.72 0.26
CA LYS A 158 -2.29 2.13 1.13
C LYS A 158 -3.59 1.88 0.39
N ALA A 159 -4.03 2.82 -0.45
CA ALA A 159 -5.24 2.65 -1.26
C ALA A 159 -5.10 1.49 -2.24
N TYR A 160 -3.95 1.36 -2.90
CA TYR A 160 -3.65 0.23 -3.78
C TYR A 160 -3.61 -1.11 -3.02
N GLU A 161 -2.91 -1.18 -1.90
CA GLU A 161 -2.87 -2.41 -1.08
C GLU A 161 -4.29 -2.78 -0.61
N GLU A 162 -5.09 -1.82 -0.17
CA GLU A 162 -6.48 -2.08 0.23
C GLU A 162 -7.31 -2.57 -0.96
N ALA A 163 -7.18 -1.97 -2.14
CA ALA A 163 -7.87 -2.43 -3.36
C ALA A 163 -7.47 -3.87 -3.71
N ARG A 164 -6.16 -4.18 -3.70
CA ARG A 164 -5.64 -5.54 -3.93
C ARG A 164 -6.17 -6.54 -2.91
N LEU A 165 -6.14 -6.18 -1.63
CA LEU A 165 -6.61 -7.03 -0.53
C LEU A 165 -8.14 -7.15 -0.46
N SER A 166 -8.87 -6.17 -1.00
CA SER A 166 -10.32 -6.24 -1.19
C SER A 166 -10.68 -7.25 -2.29
N GLY A 167 -9.78 -7.56 -3.22
CA GLY A 167 -9.95 -8.65 -4.18
C GLY A 167 -9.86 -10.04 -3.54
N THR A 168 -9.10 -10.19 -2.45
CA THR A 168 -8.97 -11.48 -1.75
C THR A 168 -10.30 -11.93 -1.16
N LYS A 169 -10.82 -13.08 -1.60
CA LYS A 169 -12.06 -13.66 -1.07
C LYS A 169 -11.77 -14.42 0.23
N LEU A 170 -12.62 -14.20 1.24
CA LEU A 170 -12.65 -15.07 2.42
C LEU A 170 -13.26 -16.42 2.01
N PRO A 171 -12.79 -17.55 2.57
CA PRO A 171 -13.44 -18.84 2.35
C PRO A 171 -14.91 -18.79 2.78
N ALA A 172 -15.76 -19.53 2.08
CA ALA A 172 -17.17 -19.63 2.47
C ALA A 172 -17.30 -20.36 3.82
N GLU A 173 -18.30 -19.97 4.59
CA GLU A 173 -18.70 -20.70 5.79
C GLU A 173 -19.35 -22.03 5.37
N GLY A 174 -18.83 -23.14 5.90
CA GLY A 174 -19.32 -24.48 5.61
C GLY A 174 -20.48 -24.89 6.49
N MET A 175 -20.37 -24.71 7.81
CA MET A 175 -21.42 -25.06 8.77
C MET A 175 -21.59 -24.02 9.87
N LYS A 176 -22.82 -23.91 10.36
CA LYS A 176 -23.16 -23.08 11.53
C LYS A 176 -23.43 -23.98 12.72
N ASN A 177 -22.50 -24.04 13.67
CA ASN A 177 -22.68 -24.79 14.91
C ASN A 177 -22.32 -23.92 16.12
N LYS A 178 -23.35 -23.32 16.73
CA LYS A 178 -23.20 -22.37 17.84
C LYS A 178 -22.60 -22.99 19.11
N LYS A 179 -22.75 -24.32 19.30
CA LYS A 179 -22.20 -25.02 20.48
C LYS A 179 -20.71 -25.36 20.30
N LEU A 180 -20.34 -25.82 19.11
CA LEU A 180 -18.97 -26.25 18.81
C LEU A 180 -18.02 -25.08 18.49
N LEU A 181 -18.52 -24.00 17.88
CA LEU A 181 -17.68 -22.88 17.44
C LEU A 181 -16.84 -22.26 18.58
N PRO A 182 -17.39 -22.00 19.79
CA PRO A 182 -16.60 -21.48 20.91
C PRO A 182 -15.47 -22.42 21.33
N GLU A 183 -15.72 -23.73 21.35
CA GLU A 183 -14.73 -24.75 21.73
C GLU A 183 -13.59 -24.82 20.70
N ALA A 184 -13.95 -24.87 19.41
CA ALA A 184 -12.99 -24.84 18.30
C ALA A 184 -12.16 -23.55 18.29
N THR A 185 -12.79 -22.41 18.57
CA THR A 185 -12.13 -21.09 18.65
C THR A 185 -11.13 -21.05 19.80
N LYS A 186 -11.51 -21.55 20.98
CA LYS A 186 -10.63 -21.66 22.15
C LYS A 186 -9.45 -22.58 21.87
N ALA A 187 -9.66 -23.71 21.18
CA ALA A 187 -8.59 -24.60 20.76
C ALA A 187 -7.59 -23.91 19.81
N ALA A 188 -8.07 -23.10 18.86
CA ALA A 188 -7.21 -22.30 17.99
C ALA A 188 -6.44 -21.21 18.75
N GLN A 189 -7.08 -20.49 19.67
CA GLN A 189 -6.42 -19.49 20.53
C GLN A 189 -5.32 -20.12 21.38
N ASN A 190 -5.60 -21.27 22.01
CA ASN A 190 -4.61 -22.02 22.79
C ASN A 190 -3.42 -22.45 21.92
N TYR A 191 -3.68 -22.91 20.69
CA TYR A 191 -2.62 -23.24 19.74
C TYR A 191 -1.74 -22.03 19.41
N MET A 192 -2.36 -20.89 19.08
CA MET A 192 -1.64 -19.64 18.80
C MET A 192 -0.79 -19.20 19.99
N LYS A 193 -1.33 -19.29 21.22
CA LYS A 193 -0.59 -18.98 22.45
C LYS A 193 0.62 -19.89 22.63
N ARG A 194 0.45 -21.22 22.50
CA ARG A 194 1.57 -22.19 22.58
C ARG A 194 2.64 -21.93 21.53
N LYS A 195 2.24 -21.53 20.33
CA LYS A 195 3.15 -21.19 19.22
C LYS A 195 3.67 -19.75 19.28
N ARG A 196 3.34 -18.98 20.32
CA ARG A 196 3.78 -17.59 20.54
C ARG A 196 3.48 -16.66 19.35
N TRP A 197 2.31 -16.84 18.75
CA TRP A 197 1.85 -15.94 17.67
C TRP A 197 1.65 -14.53 18.21
N ARG A 198 1.96 -13.54 17.36
CA ARG A 198 1.80 -12.11 17.72
C ARG A 198 0.42 -11.59 17.30
N GLU A 199 -0.19 -12.24 16.32
CA GLU A 199 -1.54 -12.02 15.86
C GLU A 199 -2.56 -12.39 16.93
N THR A 200 -3.67 -11.64 16.96
CA THR A 200 -4.85 -11.98 17.76
C THR A 200 -5.93 -12.59 16.88
N LEU A 201 -6.59 -13.63 17.38
CA LEU A 201 -7.78 -14.19 16.75
C LEU A 201 -8.98 -13.31 17.08
N VAL A 202 -9.49 -12.59 16.09
CA VAL A 202 -10.58 -11.59 16.25
C VAL A 202 -11.95 -12.11 15.81
N GLY A 203 -12.00 -13.30 15.23
CA GLY A 203 -13.22 -13.96 14.78
C GLY A 203 -12.91 -15.31 14.16
N SER A 204 -13.92 -16.14 13.97
CA SER A 204 -13.77 -17.47 13.39
C SER A 204 -15.10 -18.00 12.87
N TYR A 205 -15.03 -18.94 11.93
CA TYR A 205 -16.17 -19.72 11.44
C TYR A 205 -15.69 -21.04 10.84
N PHE A 206 -16.57 -22.03 10.73
CA PHE A 206 -16.20 -23.31 10.13
C PHE A 206 -16.11 -23.18 8.61
N TYR A 207 -15.00 -23.64 8.03
CA TYR A 207 -14.89 -23.88 6.60
C TYR A 207 -15.50 -25.22 6.21
N SER A 208 -15.28 -26.24 7.05
CA SER A 208 -15.86 -27.57 6.85
C SER A 208 -17.38 -27.53 6.97
N LYS A 209 -18.07 -28.31 6.12
CA LYS A 209 -19.52 -28.53 6.20
C LYS A 209 -19.89 -29.59 7.24
N GLU A 210 -18.99 -30.54 7.47
CA GLU A 210 -19.15 -31.66 8.40
C GLU A 210 -17.77 -32.14 8.89
N TRP A 211 -17.79 -33.03 9.88
CA TRP A 211 -16.58 -33.66 10.42
C TRP A 211 -15.96 -34.64 9.42
N ASP A 212 -14.66 -34.49 9.16
CA ASP A 212 -13.85 -35.43 8.40
C ASP A 212 -13.38 -36.56 9.34
N THR A 213 -13.84 -37.80 9.13
CA THR A 213 -13.46 -38.93 9.98
C THR A 213 -12.09 -39.45 9.59
N ILE A 214 -11.17 -39.49 10.56
CA ILE A 214 -9.82 -39.99 10.38
C ILE A 214 -9.82 -41.48 10.74
N ARG A 215 -9.39 -42.33 9.80
CA ARG A 215 -9.26 -43.78 9.99
C ARG A 215 -7.81 -44.24 9.78
N ASN A 216 -7.43 -45.31 10.46
CA ASN A 216 -6.18 -46.01 10.16
C ASN A 216 -6.29 -46.61 8.75
N ARG A 217 -5.28 -46.36 7.90
CA ARG A 217 -5.29 -46.79 6.49
C ARG A 217 -5.36 -48.30 6.31
N ASN A 218 -4.76 -49.07 7.23
CA ASN A 218 -4.63 -50.51 7.10
C ASN A 218 -5.78 -51.26 7.78
N SER A 219 -6.18 -50.84 8.98
CA SER A 219 -7.22 -51.54 9.77
C SER A 219 -8.63 -50.94 9.65
N GLY A 220 -8.78 -49.76 9.06
CA GLY A 220 -10.07 -49.06 8.96
C GLY A 220 -10.63 -48.50 10.28
N ARG A 221 -9.95 -48.77 11.41
CA ARG A 221 -10.34 -48.29 12.75
C ARG A 221 -10.39 -46.76 12.79
N ILE A 222 -11.45 -46.21 13.40
CA ILE A 222 -11.59 -44.77 13.64
C ILE A 222 -10.51 -44.32 14.64
N LEU A 223 -9.75 -43.30 14.26
CA LEU A 223 -8.72 -42.67 15.10
C LEU A 223 -9.21 -41.34 15.67
N GLY A 224 -10.16 -40.69 15.01
CA GLY A 224 -10.67 -39.39 15.41
C GLY A 224 -11.45 -38.72 14.30
N ARG A 225 -11.72 -37.43 14.48
CA ARG A 225 -12.36 -36.60 13.47
C ARG A 225 -11.78 -35.20 13.46
N ARG A 226 -11.87 -34.52 12.32
CA ARG A 226 -11.29 -33.20 12.10
C ARG A 226 -12.23 -32.25 11.38
N LEU A 227 -12.12 -30.96 11.71
CA LEU A 227 -12.76 -29.85 11.02
C LEU A 227 -11.72 -28.79 10.66
N ARG A 228 -12.01 -28.01 9.62
CA ARG A 228 -11.28 -26.79 9.30
C ARG A 228 -12.06 -25.58 9.82
N LEU A 229 -11.40 -24.81 10.66
CA LEU A 229 -11.87 -23.51 11.16
C LEU A 229 -11.12 -22.42 10.41
N ILE A 230 -11.82 -21.42 9.87
CA ILE A 230 -11.17 -20.19 9.45
C ILE A 230 -11.00 -19.32 10.68
N GLY A 231 -9.76 -18.96 11.00
CA GLY A 231 -9.48 -17.92 11.97
C GLY A 231 -9.20 -16.59 11.28
N LEU A 232 -9.90 -15.54 11.71
CA LEU A 232 -9.67 -14.17 11.29
C LEU A 232 -8.68 -13.51 12.26
N LEU A 233 -7.60 -12.98 11.72
CA LEU A 233 -6.42 -12.58 12.49
C LEU A 233 -6.13 -11.08 12.30
N SER A 234 -5.65 -10.44 13.37
CA SER A 234 -5.22 -9.03 13.35
C SER A 234 -3.87 -8.84 14.04
N TYR A 235 -2.99 -8.01 13.47
CA TYR A 235 -1.75 -7.57 14.10
C TYR A 235 -1.30 -6.21 13.55
N LYS A 236 -1.14 -5.21 14.43
CA LYS A 236 -0.64 -3.86 14.08
C LYS A 236 -1.30 -3.26 12.83
N GLY A 237 -2.63 -3.31 12.76
CA GLY A 237 -3.40 -2.78 11.63
C GLY A 237 -3.35 -3.63 10.35
N ARG A 238 -2.76 -4.83 10.38
CA ARG A 238 -2.79 -5.79 9.28
C ARG A 238 -3.76 -6.92 9.62
N CYS A 239 -4.54 -7.32 8.62
CA CYS A 239 -5.48 -8.43 8.76
C CYS A 239 -5.15 -9.59 7.83
N SER A 240 -5.44 -10.79 8.30
CA SER A 240 -5.27 -12.03 7.54
C SER A 240 -6.30 -13.06 7.98
N PHE A 241 -6.39 -14.16 7.23
CA PHE A 241 -7.09 -15.36 7.69
C PHE A 241 -6.18 -16.58 7.55
N GLY A 242 -6.42 -17.62 8.36
CA GLY A 242 -5.73 -18.90 8.26
C GLY A 242 -6.67 -20.06 8.56
N HIS A 243 -6.35 -21.24 8.05
CA HIS A 243 -7.06 -22.46 8.41
C HIS A 243 -6.44 -23.03 9.69
N PHE A 244 -7.28 -23.34 10.67
CA PHE A 244 -6.94 -24.10 11.86
C PHE A 244 -7.58 -25.47 11.74
N PHE A 245 -6.80 -26.52 11.97
CA PHE A 245 -7.23 -27.91 11.89
C PHE A 245 -7.62 -28.38 13.28
N ILE A 246 -8.93 -28.44 13.53
CA ILE A 246 -9.53 -28.76 14.81
C ILE A 246 -9.81 -30.25 14.86
N ARG A 247 -9.31 -30.95 15.86
CA ARG A 247 -9.34 -32.42 15.96
C ARG A 247 -9.89 -32.88 17.30
N GLN A 248 -10.57 -34.02 17.27
CA GLN A 248 -10.95 -34.81 18.42
C GLN A 248 -10.51 -36.25 18.17
N ASP A 249 -9.74 -36.83 19.08
CA ASP A 249 -9.36 -38.24 18.98
C ASP A 249 -10.49 -39.15 19.47
N TYR A 250 -10.55 -40.36 18.91
CA TYR A 250 -11.53 -41.38 19.25
C TYR A 250 -10.86 -42.47 20.09
N ASP A 251 -11.38 -42.73 21.28
CA ASP A 251 -10.81 -43.71 22.23
C ASP A 251 -11.28 -45.15 21.99
N GLY A 252 -12.27 -45.35 21.12
CA GLY A 252 -12.93 -46.64 20.90
C GLY A 252 -14.42 -46.62 21.23
N ALA A 253 -14.86 -45.67 22.06
CA ALA A 253 -16.25 -45.50 22.46
C ALA A 253 -16.80 -44.08 22.18
N LYS A 254 -15.99 -43.03 22.38
CA LYS A 254 -16.40 -41.63 22.22
C LYS A 254 -15.28 -40.74 21.68
N TYR A 255 -15.68 -39.57 21.20
CA TYR A 255 -14.74 -38.50 20.84
C TYR A 255 -14.32 -37.72 22.08
N GLY A 256 -13.01 -37.50 22.22
CA GLY A 256 -12.41 -36.80 23.35
C GLY A 256 -12.38 -35.27 23.21
N VAL A 257 -11.46 -34.65 23.93
CA VAL A 257 -11.31 -33.19 24.01
C VAL A 257 -10.93 -32.58 22.65
N THR A 258 -11.53 -31.45 22.31
CA THR A 258 -11.17 -30.69 21.11
C THR A 258 -9.83 -29.98 21.28
N TYR A 259 -8.94 -30.15 20.31
CA TYR A 259 -7.70 -29.40 20.21
C TYR A 259 -7.43 -28.96 18.78
N CYS A 260 -6.54 -27.98 18.62
CA CYS A 260 -6.05 -27.59 17.30
C CYS A 260 -4.74 -28.35 17.04
N GLU A 261 -4.75 -29.19 16.01
CA GLU A 261 -3.65 -30.06 15.58
C GLU A 261 -2.59 -29.24 14.84
N ALA A 262 -3.02 -28.41 13.90
CA ALA A 262 -2.15 -27.65 13.01
C ALA A 262 -2.83 -26.39 12.49
N ASN A 263 -2.08 -25.57 11.75
CA ASN A 263 -2.61 -24.45 10.98
C ASN A 263 -2.00 -24.39 9.57
N SER A 264 -2.67 -23.74 8.63
CA SER A 264 -2.12 -23.38 7.32
C SER A 264 -1.31 -22.07 7.39
N ARG A 265 -0.61 -21.73 6.30
CA ARG A 265 -0.15 -20.35 6.08
C ARG A 265 -1.33 -19.38 6.13
N THR A 266 -1.07 -18.15 6.56
CA THR A 266 -2.07 -17.08 6.60
C THR A 266 -2.09 -16.33 5.27
N THR A 267 -3.27 -15.85 4.88
CA THR A 267 -3.47 -15.05 3.67
C THR A 267 -3.92 -13.66 4.07
N ARG A 268 -3.20 -12.63 3.59
CA ARG A 268 -3.57 -11.22 3.85
C ARG A 268 -4.90 -10.89 3.18
N VAL A 269 -5.74 -10.15 3.89
CA VAL A 269 -7.06 -9.71 3.42
C VAL A 269 -7.34 -8.31 3.97
N SER A 270 -8.26 -7.58 3.34
CA SER A 270 -8.72 -6.29 3.84
C SER A 270 -9.26 -6.42 5.26
N CYS A 271 -8.87 -5.48 6.13
CA CYS A 271 -9.39 -5.43 7.50
C CYS A 271 -10.88 -5.15 7.55
N LYS A 272 -11.45 -4.48 6.54
CA LYS A 272 -12.91 -4.25 6.43
C LYS A 272 -13.66 -5.58 6.31
N LYS A 273 -13.13 -6.54 5.53
CA LYS A 273 -13.73 -7.87 5.39
C LYS A 273 -13.67 -8.68 6.68
N VAL A 274 -12.56 -8.59 7.41
CA VAL A 274 -12.43 -9.22 8.73
C VAL A 274 -13.43 -8.63 9.71
N ALA A 275 -13.56 -7.29 9.76
CA ALA A 275 -14.51 -6.61 10.63
C ALA A 275 -15.96 -7.01 10.32
N ALA A 276 -16.35 -7.08 9.05
CA ALA A 276 -17.70 -7.48 8.62
C ALA A 276 -18.06 -8.94 8.92
N LYS A 277 -17.08 -9.78 9.27
CA LYS A 277 -17.25 -11.20 9.62
C LYS A 277 -16.96 -11.49 11.09
N LYS A 278 -16.74 -10.48 11.92
CA LYS A 278 -16.76 -10.67 13.36
C LYS A 278 -18.18 -11.10 13.77
N PRO A 279 -18.32 -12.16 14.57
CA PRO A 279 -19.63 -12.61 15.07
C PRO A 279 -20.29 -11.54 15.93
#